data_AF-U2R0B2-F1
#
_entry.id   AF-U2R0B2-F1
#
_cell.length_a   1.000
_cell.length_b   1.000
_cell.length_c   1.000
_cell.angle_alpha   90.00
_cell.angle_beta   90.00
_cell.angle_gamma   90.00
#
_symmetry.space_group_name_H-M   'P 1'
#
loop_
_entity.id
_entity.type
_entity.pdbx_description
1 polymer ?
#
loop_
_entity_poly.entity_id
_entity_poly.type
_entity_poly.pdbx_seq_one_letter_code
_entity_poly.pdbx_strand_id
1 'polypeptide(L)'
;MEDEVIIKGFIELIRNTPDIVEKFKKLDASFPNIPLKTMGGKVFWLTLKEFNGWKLQRNSFTQHYRILDSNDIRQAWGNKKAMLRLFSEFNNIK
;
A
#
# COMPACT_ATOMS: atom_id res chain seq x y z
N MET A 1 8.14 -13.44 -22.87
CA MET A 1 6.91 -13.92 -23.54
C MET A 1 5.70 -13.74 -22.62
N GLU A 2 5.74 -14.21 -21.37
CA GLU A 2 4.67 -13.94 -20.38
C GLU A 2 4.50 -12.45 -20.03
N ASP A 3 5.58 -11.72 -19.79
CA ASP A 3 5.51 -10.28 -19.47
C ASP A 3 4.86 -9.47 -20.60
N GLU A 4 5.12 -9.84 -21.86
CA GLU A 4 4.56 -9.17 -23.04
C GLU A 4 3.06 -9.44 -23.19
N VAL A 5 2.61 -10.65 -22.84
CA VAL A 5 1.19 -11.03 -22.82
C VAL A 5 0.46 -10.25 -21.73
N ILE A 6 1.06 -10.13 -20.53
CA ILE A 6 0.49 -9.34 -19.43
C ILE A 6 0.40 -7.86 -19.80
N ILE A 7 1.45 -7.29 -20.38
CA ILE A 7 1.46 -5.89 -20.80
C ILE A 7 0.40 -5.62 -21.88
N LYS A 8 0.29 -6.50 -22.90
CA LYS A 8 -0.74 -6.38 -23.95
C LYS A 8 -2.15 -6.48 -23.37
N GLY A 9 -2.39 -7.43 -22.47
CA GLY A 9 -3.68 -7.58 -21.79
C GLY A 9 -4.05 -6.35 -20.95
N PHE A 10 -3.07 -5.74 -20.28
CA PHE A 10 -3.31 -4.52 -19.51
C PHE A 10 -3.62 -3.31 -20.40
N ILE A 11 -2.96 -3.18 -21.57
CA ILE A 11 -3.25 -2.14 -22.56
C ILE A 11 -4.65 -2.32 -23.16
N GLU A 12 -5.03 -3.55 -23.51
CA GLU A 12 -6.36 -3.91 -24.01
C GLU A 12 -7.45 -3.50 -23.00
N LEU A 13 -7.22 -3.81 -21.73
CA LEU A 13 -8.11 -3.50 -20.61
C LEU A 13 -8.29 -1.99 -20.41
N ILE A 14 -7.22 -1.20 -20.47
CA ILE A 14 -7.30 0.27 -20.38
C ILE A 14 -8.06 0.85 -21.57
N ARG A 15 -7.84 0.33 -22.78
CA ARG A 15 -8.53 0.80 -24.00
C ARG A 15 -10.03 0.57 -23.91
N ASN A 16 -10.44 -0.58 -23.40
CA ASN A 16 -11.85 -0.99 -23.33
C ASN A 16 -12.57 -0.49 -22.07
N THR A 17 -11.86 0.11 -21.12
CA THR A 17 -12.44 0.63 -19.89
C THR A 17 -11.75 1.96 -19.54
N PRO A 18 -12.18 3.08 -20.15
CA PRO A 18 -11.50 4.36 -20.02
C PRO A 18 -11.47 4.91 -18.58
N ASP A 19 -12.39 4.46 -17.72
CA ASP A 19 -12.44 4.79 -16.30
C ASP A 19 -11.67 3.79 -15.41
N ILE A 20 -11.01 2.77 -15.98
CA ILE A 20 -10.34 1.73 -15.20
C ILE A 20 -9.19 2.28 -14.37
N VAL A 21 -8.43 3.23 -14.91
CA VAL A 21 -7.35 3.91 -14.18
C VAL A 21 -7.92 4.63 -12.97
N GLU A 22 -9.10 5.22 -13.10
CA GLU A 22 -9.77 5.92 -12.00
C GLU A 22 -10.41 4.94 -11.01
N LYS A 23 -11.02 3.85 -11.47
CA LYS A 23 -11.51 2.75 -10.62
C LYS A 23 -10.37 2.09 -9.84
N PHE A 24 -9.23 1.82 -10.45
CA PHE A 24 -8.03 1.29 -9.78
C PHE A 24 -7.46 2.28 -8.76
N LYS A 25 -7.46 3.58 -9.07
CA LYS A 25 -7.10 4.62 -8.08
C LYS A 25 -8.11 4.73 -6.93
N LYS A 26 -9.38 4.45 -7.20
CA LYS A 26 -10.46 4.46 -6.20
C LYS A 26 -10.53 3.18 -5.37
N LEU A 27 -9.99 2.07 -5.88
CA LEU A 27 -9.89 0.80 -5.19
C LEU A 27 -9.02 1.00 -3.96
N ASP A 28 -9.60 0.83 -2.77
CA ASP A 28 -8.87 0.85 -1.51
C ASP A 28 -8.11 -0.49 -1.37
N ALA A 29 -7.16 -0.72 -2.28
CA ALA A 29 -6.41 -1.96 -2.37
C ALA A 29 -5.41 -2.07 -1.21
N SER A 30 -5.79 -2.87 -0.21
CA SER A 30 -4.84 -3.58 0.63
C SER A 30 -4.34 -4.80 -0.16
N PHE A 31 -3.02 -4.95 -0.30
CA PHE A 31 -2.44 -6.10 -0.96
C PHE A 31 -2.28 -7.28 0.02
N PRO A 32 -2.18 -8.53 -0.48
CA PRO A 32 -1.89 -9.67 0.37
C PRO A 32 -0.67 -9.40 1.26
N ASN A 33 -0.84 -9.59 2.57
CA ASN A 33 0.19 -9.31 3.55
C ASN A 33 0.62 -10.59 4.25
N ILE A 34 1.94 -10.82 4.29
CA ILE A 34 2.56 -11.82 5.16
C ILE A 34 3.16 -11.05 6.34
N PRO A 35 2.71 -11.31 7.59
CA PRO A 35 3.14 -10.59 8.79
C PRO A 35 4.55 -11.01 9.17
N LEU A 36 5.53 -10.36 8.54
CA LEU A 36 6.95 -10.57 8.81
C LEU A 36 7.52 -9.35 9.51
N LYS A 37 8.44 -9.60 10.44
CA LYS A 37 9.25 -8.56 11.06
C LYS A 37 10.08 -7.89 9.97
N THR A 38 10.00 -6.56 9.89
CA THR A 38 10.77 -5.84 8.87
C THR A 38 12.24 -5.80 9.27
N MET A 39 13.16 -5.94 8.31
CA MET A 39 14.61 -5.79 8.56
C MET A 39 15.04 -4.32 8.74
N GLY A 40 14.13 -3.43 9.19
CA GLY A 40 14.50 -2.07 9.54
C GLY A 40 14.94 -1.20 8.36
N GLY A 41 14.15 -1.15 7.28
CA GLY A 41 14.40 -0.32 6.09
C GLY A 41 14.26 1.20 6.32
N LYS A 42 14.89 1.79 7.34
CA LYS A 42 14.68 3.20 7.70
C LYS A 42 15.07 4.19 6.59
N VAL A 43 15.99 3.83 5.70
CA VAL A 43 16.48 4.70 4.62
C VAL A 43 15.42 4.96 3.53
N PHE A 44 14.64 3.94 3.18
CA PHE A 44 13.68 4.03 2.07
C PHE A 44 12.24 4.27 2.52
N TRP A 45 11.99 4.33 3.82
CA TRP A 45 10.65 4.40 4.37
C TRP A 45 10.50 5.66 5.22
N LEU A 46 9.71 6.61 4.70
CA LEU A 46 9.36 7.84 5.37
C LEU A 46 8.16 7.58 6.28
N THR A 47 8.32 7.76 7.60
CA THR A 47 7.19 7.74 8.53
C THR A 47 6.36 9.01 8.34
N LEU A 48 5.07 8.83 8.03
CA LEU A 48 4.12 9.92 7.80
C LEU A 48 3.23 10.17 9.01
N LYS A 49 2.90 9.12 9.76
CA LYS A 49 2.13 9.18 11.01
C LYS A 49 2.62 8.09 11.95
N GLU A 50 2.59 8.39 13.24
CA GLU A 50 2.88 7.45 14.30
C GLU A 50 1.89 7.65 15.46
N PHE A 51 1.35 6.54 15.97
CA PHE A 51 0.41 6.56 17.09
C PHE A 51 0.52 5.26 17.87
N ASN A 52 0.74 5.35 19.18
CA ASN A 52 0.86 4.18 20.07
C ASN A 52 1.83 3.08 19.56
N GLY A 53 2.97 3.49 18.98
CA GLY A 53 3.97 2.59 18.38
C GLY A 53 3.64 2.09 16.97
N TRP A 54 2.41 2.28 16.48
CA TRP A 54 2.04 1.98 15.10
C TRP A 54 2.52 3.07 14.15
N LYS A 55 3.02 2.66 12.97
CA LYS A 55 3.62 3.58 12.00
C LYS A 55 2.98 3.43 10.64
N LEU A 56 2.51 4.54 10.08
CA LEU A 56 2.20 4.65 8.66
C LEU A 56 3.43 5.16 7.92
N GLN A 57 3.95 4.36 6.98
CA GLN A 57 5.15 4.70 6.23
C GLN A 57 4.90 4.68 4.74
N ARG A 58 5.61 5.55 4.00
CA ARG A 58 5.66 5.57 2.54
C ARG A 58 7.06 5.19 2.07
N ASN A 59 7.13 4.31 1.09
CA ASN A 59 8.38 3.99 0.42
C ASN A 59 8.77 5.15 -0.51
N SER A 60 9.95 5.72 -0.37
CA SER A 60 10.39 6.87 -1.16
C SER A 60 10.60 6.56 -2.65
N PHE A 61 10.87 5.29 -3.00
CA PHE A 61 11.12 4.86 -4.37
C PHE A 61 9.85 4.40 -5.08
N THR A 62 9.15 3.42 -4.50
CA THR A 62 7.96 2.80 -5.11
C THR A 62 6.65 3.52 -4.78
N GLN A 63 6.66 4.50 -3.87
CA GLN A 63 5.50 5.27 -3.41
C GLN A 63 4.36 4.45 -2.78
N HIS A 64 4.57 3.16 -2.52
CA HIS A 64 3.65 2.34 -1.75
C HIS A 64 3.66 2.71 -0.27
N TYR A 65 2.54 2.44 0.38
CA TYR A 65 2.34 2.70 1.79
C TYR A 65 2.31 1.37 2.55
N ARG A 66 2.76 1.39 3.80
CA ARG A 66 2.64 0.27 4.72
C ARG A 66 2.26 0.73 6.12
N ILE A 67 1.64 -0.17 6.88
CA ILE A 67 1.36 -0.02 8.29
C ILE A 67 2.22 -1.04 9.05
N LEU A 68 2.98 -0.55 10.02
CA LEU A 68 3.72 -1.36 10.98
C LEU A 68 3.06 -1.25 12.36
N ASP A 69 3.08 -2.34 13.11
CA ASP A 69 2.74 -2.33 14.53
C ASP A 69 3.95 -1.90 15.40
N SER A 70 3.74 -1.87 16.72
CA SER A 70 4.76 -1.52 17.71
C SER A 70 5.96 -2.48 17.75
N ASN A 71 5.83 -3.68 17.19
CA ASN A 71 6.89 -4.69 17.09
C ASN A 71 7.63 -4.64 15.73
N ASP A 72 7.36 -3.60 14.92
CA ASP A 72 7.85 -3.43 13.55
C ASP A 72 7.47 -4.59 12.60
N ILE A 73 6.33 -5.25 12.87
CA ILE A 73 5.72 -6.25 11.98
C ILE A 73 4.79 -5.53 11.01
N ARG A 74 4.88 -5.87 9.73
CA ARG A 74 3.99 -5.29 8.72
C ARG A 74 2.61 -5.92 8.83
N GLN A 75 1.60 -5.09 9.08
CA GLN A 75 0.21 -5.51 9.20
C GLN A 75 -0.59 -5.28 7.91
N ALA A 76 -0.24 -4.24 7.15
CA ALA A 76 -0.85 -3.94 5.86
C ALA A 76 0.10 -3.18 4.93
N TRP A 77 -0.15 -3.24 3.62
CA TRP A 77 0.49 -2.39 2.62
C TRP A 77 -0.41 -2.22 1.40
N GLY A 78 -0.22 -1.11 0.69
CA GLY A 78 -1.10 -0.75 -0.40
C GLY A 78 -0.92 0.67 -0.89
N ASN A 79 -1.95 1.18 -1.54
CA ASN A 79 -1.97 2.56 -1.97
C ASN A 79 -2.23 3.53 -0.80
N LYS A 80 -1.96 4.82 -1.06
CA LYS A 80 -2.12 5.90 -0.06
C LYS A 80 -3.50 5.91 0.58
N LYS A 81 -4.56 5.81 -0.22
CA LYS A 81 -5.94 6.00 0.23
C LYS A 81 -6.37 4.86 1.16
N ALA A 82 -6.11 3.62 0.76
CA ALA A 82 -6.39 2.43 1.57
C ALA A 82 -5.67 2.49 2.92
N MET A 83 -4.37 2.82 2.90
CA MET A 83 -3.56 2.83 4.13
C MET A 83 -3.92 3.99 5.05
N LEU A 84 -4.26 5.17 4.52
CA LEU A 84 -4.74 6.29 5.34
C LEU A 84 -6.07 5.98 6.02
N ARG A 85 -6.99 5.34 5.29
CA ARG A 85 -8.28 4.90 5.82
C ARG A 85 -8.09 3.90 6.95
N LEU A 86 -7.37 2.80 6.70
CA LEU A 86 -7.09 1.78 7.71
C LEU A 86 -6.39 2.37 8.95
N PHE A 87 -5.39 3.23 8.74
CA PHE A 87 -4.69 3.86 9.86
C PHE A 87 -5.59 4.80 10.69
N SER A 88 -6.55 5.47 10.05
CA SER A 88 -7.53 6.31 10.76
C SER A 88 -8.53 5.50 11.59
N GLU A 89 -8.89 4.30 11.14
CA GLU A 89 -9.76 3.39 11.89
C GLU A 89 -9.06 2.91 13.17
N PHE A 90 -7.75 2.61 13.12
CA PHE A 90 -6.97 2.25 14.32
C PHE A 90 -6.85 3.38 15.34
N ASN A 91 -6.67 4.63 14.89
CA ASN A 91 -6.54 5.78 15.78
C ASN A 91 -7.83 6.15 16.52
N ASN A 92 -8.99 5.65 16.08
CA ASN A 92 -10.28 5.92 16.71
C ASN A 92 -10.69 4.85 17.75
N ILE A 93 -9.91 3.79 17.91
CA ILE A 93 -10.09 2.82 18.99
C ILE A 93 -9.34 3.38 20.21
N LYS A 94 -10.10 4.12 21.04
CA LYS A 94 -9.64 4.69 22.32
C LYS A 94 -9.12 3.62 23.27
#